data_AF-A0A355D6K4-F1
#
_entry.id   AF-A0A355D6K4-F1
#
_cell.length_a   1.000
_cell.length_b   1.000
_cell.length_c   1.000
_cell.angle_alpha   90.00
_cell.angle_beta   90.00
_cell.angle_gamma   90.00
#
_symmetry.space_group_name_H-M   'P 1'
#
loop_
_entity.id
_entity.type
_entity.pdbx_description
1 polymer ?
#
loop_
_entity_poly.entity_id
_entity_poly.type
_entity_poly.pdbx_seq_one_letter_code
_entity_poly.pdbx_strand_id
1 'polypeptide(L)' 'MKCSQFKDKLKEYIEENLSAEADEEMRSHLLTCQSCKDDYDKEVLEYKFLKRPFLMKTLTLKTLQKK' A
#
# COMPACT_ATOMS: atom_id res chain seq x y z
N MET A 1 8.37 7.92 12.21
CA MET A 1 8.75 6.63 11.57
C MET A 1 9.89 6.71 10.52
N LYS A 2 10.44 5.57 10.08
CA LYS A 2 11.43 5.45 8.97
C LYS A 2 10.74 5.08 7.65
N CYS A 3 11.30 5.46 6.50
CA CYS A 3 10.74 5.16 5.17
C CYS A 3 10.53 3.66 4.90
N SER A 4 11.43 2.80 5.41
CA SER A 4 11.27 1.33 5.28
C SER A 4 10.05 0.81 6.05
N GLN A 5 9.76 1.37 7.23
CA GLN A 5 8.57 1.02 8.00
C GLN A 5 7.31 1.63 7.39
N PHE A 6 7.44 2.80 6.75
CA PHE A 6 6.34 3.42 6.01
C PHE A 6 5.88 2.51 4.88
N LYS A 7 6.82 1.98 4.07
CA LYS A 7 6.52 1.02 2.99
C LYS A 7 5.83 -0.25 3.49
N ASP A 8 6.29 -0.80 4.60
CA ASP A 8 5.75 -2.04 5.15
C ASP A 8 4.27 -1.89 5.55
N LYS A 9 3.94 -0.76 6.18
CA LYS A 9 2.59 -0.43 6.64
C LYS A 9 1.74 0.31 5.59
N LEU A 10 2.30 0.57 4.41
CA LEU A 10 1.67 1.43 3.39
C LEU A 10 0.33 0.89 2.92
N LYS A 11 0.27 -0.43 2.71
CA LYS A 11 -0.96 -1.11 2.32
C LYS A 11 -2.04 -1.00 3.39
N GLU A 12 -1.68 -1.29 4.65
CA GLU A 12 -2.61 -1.18 5.78
C GLU A 12 -3.10 0.26 5.97
N TYR A 13 -2.24 1.25 5.71
CA TYR A 13 -2.60 2.67 5.73
C TYR A 13 -3.58 3.06 4.62
N ILE A 14 -3.37 2.57 3.39
CA ILE A 14 -4.28 2.79 2.26
C ILE A 14 -5.64 2.12 2.50
N GLU A 15 -5.63 0.97 3.18
CA GLU A 15 -6.84 0.22 3.55
C GLU A 15 -7.51 0.74 4.84
N GLU A 16 -6.97 1.80 5.46
CA GLU A 16 -7.45 2.36 6.73
C GLU A 16 -7.55 1.30 7.85
N ASN A 17 -6.66 0.31 7.82
CA ASN A 17 -6.63 -0.85 8.73
C ASN A 17 -5.57 -0.70 9.84
N LEU A 18 -4.97 0.49 9.96
CA LEU A 18 -4.01 0.81 11.01
C LEU A 18 -4.67 1.41 12.25
N SER A 19 -4.03 1.21 13.40
CA SER A 19 -4.39 1.93 14.63
C SER A 19 -4.21 3.43 14.46
N ALA A 20 -5.02 4.22 15.17
CA ALA A 20 -4.99 5.69 15.11
C ALA A 20 -3.58 6.29 15.33
N GLU A 21 -2.81 5.76 16.30
CA GLU A 21 -1.43 6.20 16.55
C GLU A 21 -0.49 5.98 15.34
N ALA A 22 -0.66 4.86 14.63
CA ALA A 22 0.15 4.55 13.45
C ALA A 22 -0.28 5.40 12.24
N ASP A 23 -1.57 5.70 12.12
CA ASP A 23 -2.11 6.59 11.08
C ASP A 23 -1.54 8.01 11.20
N GLU A 24 -1.51 8.57 12.42
CA GLU A 24 -0.94 9.90 12.68
C GLU A 24 0.57 9.96 12.39
N GLU A 25 1.32 8.92 12.76
CA GLU A 25 2.74 8.80 12.43
C GLU A 25 2.97 8.76 10.91
N MET A 26 2.13 8.03 10.17
CA MET A 26 2.21 7.92 8.72
C MET A 26 1.86 9.22 8.02
N ARG A 27 0.80 9.93 8.46
CA ARG A 27 0.49 11.28 7.97
C ARG A 27 1.63 12.25 8.20
N SER A 28 2.18 12.25 9.41
CA SER A 28 3.31 13.13 9.75
C SER A 28 4.54 12.83 8.89
N HIS A 29 4.79 11.55 8.58
CA HIS A 29 5.87 11.17 7.68
C HIS A 29 5.61 11.60 6.24
N LEU A 30 4.38 11.47 5.74
CA LEU A 30 3.98 11.90 4.39
C LEU A 30 4.11 13.43 4.19
N LEU A 31 3.90 14.21 5.24
CA LEU A 31 4.08 15.66 5.21
C LEU A 31 5.55 16.08 5.13
N THR A 32 6.45 15.25 5.63
CA THR A 32 7.88 15.60 5.78
C THR A 32 8.78 14.85 4.80
N CYS A 33 8.32 13.74 4.22
CA CYS A 33 9.08 12.88 3.32
C CYS A 33 8.43 12.78 1.95
N GLN A 34 8.96 13.55 1.00
CA GLN A 34 8.48 13.58 -0.38
C GLN A 34 8.61 12.22 -1.07
N SER A 35 9.67 11.45 -0.79
CA SER A 35 9.87 10.11 -1.36
C SER A 35 8.78 9.13 -0.94
N CYS A 36 8.38 9.14 0.34
CA CYS A 36 7.28 8.30 0.82
C CYS A 36 5.93 8.76 0.27
N LYS A 37 5.76 10.06 0.03
CA LYS A 37 4.57 10.61 -0.60
C LYS A 37 4.41 10.15 -2.05
N ASP A 38 5.50 10.11 -2.81
CA ASP A 38 5.50 9.60 -4.19
C ASP A 38 5.14 8.10 -4.23
N ASP A 39 5.71 7.32 -3.31
CA ASP A 39 5.42 5.89 -3.18
C ASP A 39 3.95 5.64 -2.76
N TYR A 40 3.42 6.45 -1.84
CA TYR A 40 2.00 6.43 -1.45
C TYR A 40 1.08 6.77 -2.62
N ASP A 41 1.37 7.82 -3.38
CA ASP A 41 0.54 8.20 -4.54
C ASP A 41 0.48 7.08 -5.57
N LYS A 42 1.62 6.44 -5.84
CA LYS A 42 1.71 5.28 -6.74
C LYS A 42 0.90 4.09 -6.23
N GLU A 43 1.04 3.70 -4.97
CA GLU A 43 0.30 2.57 -4.40
C GLU A 43 -1.20 2.86 -4.28
N VAL A 44 -1.61 4.10 -3.98
CA VAL A 44 -3.01 4.52 -3.98
C VAL A 44 -3.59 4.44 -5.39
N LEU A 45 -2.84 4.85 -6.42
CA LEU A 45 -3.25 4.70 -7.81
C LEU A 45 -3.45 3.23 -8.18
N GLU A 46 -2.52 2.35 -7.81
CA GLU A 46 -2.64 0.90 -8.05
C GLU A 46 -3.84 0.32 -7.28
N TYR A 47 -4.01 0.68 -6.00
CA TYR A 47 -5.13 0.24 -5.17
C TYR A 47 -6.48 0.72 -5.72
N LYS A 48 -6.57 1.98 -6.16
CA LYS A 48 -7.79 2.54 -6.78
C LYS A 48 -8.08 1.91 -8.14
N PHE A 49 -7.04 1.55 -8.88
CA PHE A 49 -7.17 0.81 -10.13
C PHE A 49 -7.66 -0.63 -9.90
N LEU A 50 -7.14 -1.30 -8.86
CA LEU A 50 -7.56 -2.64 -8.43
C LEU A 50 -8.97 -2.67 -7.83
N LYS A 51 -9.37 -1.62 -7.11
CA LYS A 51 -10.71 -1.49 -6.48
C LYS A 51 -11.79 -1.07 -7.49
N ARG A 52 -11.40 -0.56 -8.67
CA ARG A 52 -12.27 -0.52 -9.85
C ARG A 52 -12.48 -1.97 -10.29
N PRO A 53 -13.73 -2.48 -10.37
CA PRO A 53 -14.02 -3.91 -10.35
C PRO A 53 -13.20 -4.64 -11.42
N PHE A 54 -12.14 -5.30 -10.97
CA PHE A 54 -11.39 -6.25 -11.76
C PHE A 54 -12.24 -7.51 -11.88
N LEU A 55 -13.18 -7.46 -12.82
CA LEU A 55 -13.96 -8.58 -13.35
C LEU A 55 -13.09 -9.46 -14.27
N MET A 56 -11.78 -9.54 -14.04
CA MET A 56 -10.87 -10.21 -14.96
C MET A 56 -9.76 -10.95 -14.22
N LYS A 57 -10.05 -12.14 -13.69
CA LYS A 57 -9.07 -13.11 -13.16
C LYS A 57 -8.51 -12.80 -11.77
N THR A 58 -9.25 -13.33 -10.80
CA THR A 58 -8.73 -14.39 -9.92
C THR A 58 -7.42 -15.02 -10.43
N LEU A 59 -6.39 -14.97 -9.60
CA LEU A 59 -5.37 -16.01 -9.46
C LEU A 59 -4.99 -16.75 -10.75
N THR A 60 -4.00 -16.22 -11.48
CA THR A 60 -2.97 -17.13 -12.02
C THR A 60 -1.77 -17.20 -11.07
N LEU A 61 -2.06 -17.14 -9.76
CA LEU A 61 -1.25 -17.78 -8.73
C LEU A 61 -1.74 -19.24 -8.63
N LYS A 62 -1.67 -19.97 -9.74
CA LYS A 62 -1.61 -21.42 -9.71
C LYS A 62 -0.19 -21.83 -10.13
N THR A 63 0.50 -22.28 -9.10
CA THR A 63 1.47 -23.38 -9.15
C THR A 63 2.82 -23.08 -9.80
N LEU A 64 3.72 -22.63 -8.94
CA LEU A 64 4.98 -23.31 -8.71
C LEU A 64 4.70 -24.83 -8.57
N GLN A 65 4.86 -25.61 -9.65
CA GLN A 65 5.06 -27.06 -9.61
C GLN A 65 5.93 -27.47 -10.81
N LYS A 66 7.25 -27.44 -10.60
CA LYS A 66 8.13 -28.60 -10.74
C LYS A 66 7.85 -29.52 -11.96
N LYS A 67 8.60 -29.34 -13.05
CA LYS A 67 9.28 -30.45 -13.73
C LYS A 67 10.43 -29.96 -14.59
#